data_AF-A0AAD5M4Z9-F1
#
_entry.id   AF-A0AAD5M4Z9-F1
#
_cell.length_a   1.000
_cell.length_b   1.000
_cell.length_c   1.000
_cell.angle_alpha   90.00
_cell.angle_beta   90.00
_cell.angle_gamma   90.00
#
_symmetry.space_group_name_H-M   'P 1'
#
loop_
_entity.id
_entity.type
_entity.pdbx_description
1 polymer ?
#
loop_
_entity_poly.entity_id
_entity_poly.type
_entity_poly.pdbx_seq_one_letter_code
_entity_poly.pdbx_strand_id
1 'polypeptide(L)'
;MGYASDPAWADVPKIPQDDGPDPIVRIMYSDKFKDVMDCFRGVLKLNELSERTLKLTLDVIDANPANYTAWAFRRKILDALNCNLYEELEYTERMALVHPKNYQIWHHRREICSMLQDGSQEKTFAARAIEEDAKNYHAWAHRQWAIRTFNLWDGELAFIEKLLEEDIRNNSAWNQRWFVIKHTTDLSVDVRRQEMAFAWTKINIAPHNESPWNYLRGLVRGHEDHFAVEVKANPWNYLRGLVRGHEDHFAVEVKAKCLALLADHQECIFPAALLVDLYDHEGTSDSVSAAHELLDKLMNETDRVRAAYWQYRKAALKVKH
;
A
#
# COMPACT_ATOMS: atom_id res chain seq x y z
N MET A 1 9.67 -9.74 39.60
CA MET A 1 9.03 -10.92 40.20
C MET A 1 8.15 -11.55 39.14
N GLY A 2 8.04 -12.88 39.06
CA GLY A 2 7.18 -13.53 38.06
C GLY A 2 5.73 -13.60 38.52
N TYR A 3 4.78 -13.69 37.58
CA TYR A 3 3.34 -13.76 37.83
C TYR A 3 2.95 -14.96 38.69
N ALA A 4 3.64 -16.09 38.58
CA ALA A 4 3.44 -17.27 39.43
C ALA A 4 3.79 -17.03 40.91
N SER A 5 4.70 -16.09 41.19
CA SER A 5 5.19 -15.77 42.54
C SER A 5 4.61 -14.49 43.13
N ASP A 6 3.84 -13.74 42.36
CA ASP A 6 3.26 -12.46 42.76
C ASP A 6 1.95 -12.68 43.53
N PRO A 7 1.85 -12.28 44.82
CA PRO A 7 0.62 -12.40 45.60
C PRO A 7 -0.59 -11.70 44.97
N ALA A 8 -0.37 -10.65 44.18
CA ALA A 8 -1.44 -9.94 43.47
C ALA A 8 -2.08 -10.76 42.33
N TRP A 9 -1.49 -11.91 41.99
CA TRP A 9 -1.94 -12.81 40.93
C TRP A 9 -2.24 -14.22 41.44
N ALA A 10 -2.28 -14.43 42.77
CA ALA A 10 -2.48 -15.73 43.39
C ALA A 10 -3.88 -16.34 43.11
N ASP A 11 -4.87 -15.49 42.87
CA ASP A 11 -6.25 -15.88 42.55
C ASP A 11 -6.45 -16.26 41.07
N VAL A 12 -5.49 -15.94 40.19
CA VAL A 12 -5.54 -16.28 38.77
C VAL A 12 -4.81 -17.60 38.51
N PRO A 13 -5.47 -18.63 37.96
CA PRO A 13 -4.81 -19.89 37.62
C PRO A 13 -3.77 -19.66 36.52
N LYS A 14 -2.55 -20.19 36.70
CA LYS A 14 -1.51 -20.19 35.67
C LYS A 14 -1.74 -21.41 34.78
N ILE A 15 -2.29 -21.20 33.58
CA ILE A 15 -2.74 -22.27 32.69
C ILE A 15 -1.64 -22.54 31.64
N PRO A 16 -0.94 -23.70 31.68
CA PRO A 16 0.07 -24.05 30.70
C PRO A 16 -0.51 -24.15 29.28
N GLN A 17 0.34 -23.96 28.26
CA GLN A 17 -0.03 -24.33 26.89
C GLN A 17 -0.18 -25.84 26.77
N ASP A 18 -1.31 -26.30 26.23
CA ASP A 18 -1.53 -27.70 25.87
C ASP A 18 -1.20 -27.91 24.39
N ASP A 19 0.01 -28.44 24.12
CA ASP A 19 0.46 -28.82 22.76
C ASP A 19 0.19 -30.31 22.45
N GLY A 20 -0.57 -31.01 23.31
CA GLY A 20 -0.83 -32.44 23.20
C GLY A 20 0.35 -33.34 23.62
N PRO A 21 0.17 -34.67 23.52
CA PRO A 21 1.19 -35.64 23.93
C PRO A 21 2.41 -35.69 23.00
N ASP A 22 2.22 -35.42 21.70
CA ASP A 22 3.24 -35.47 20.65
C ASP A 22 3.35 -34.12 19.93
N PRO A 23 3.95 -33.10 20.57
CA PRO A 23 3.91 -31.73 20.08
C PRO A 23 4.77 -31.55 18.81
N ILE A 24 4.16 -31.01 17.75
CA ILE A 24 4.85 -30.59 16.51
C ILE A 24 5.21 -29.10 16.58
N VAL A 25 6.29 -28.70 15.91
CA VAL A 25 6.80 -27.30 15.88
C VAL A 25 6.90 -26.65 17.27
N ARG A 26 7.21 -27.46 18.29
CA ARG A 26 7.30 -27.01 19.68
C ARG A 26 8.38 -25.96 19.85
N ILE A 27 8.00 -24.81 20.40
CA ILE A 27 8.93 -23.74 20.72
C ILE A 27 9.47 -23.94 22.14
N MET A 28 10.79 -23.89 22.29
CA MET A 28 11.46 -23.96 23.59
C MET A 28 11.42 -22.59 24.29
N TYR A 29 10.26 -22.23 24.84
CA TYR A 29 10.06 -20.94 25.51
C TYR A 29 10.93 -20.78 26.75
N SER A 30 11.37 -19.55 27.01
CA SER A 30 11.99 -19.17 28.29
C SER A 30 10.97 -19.24 29.43
N ASP A 31 11.44 -19.37 30.67
CA ASP A 31 10.55 -19.45 31.83
C ASP A 31 9.76 -18.15 32.03
N LYS A 32 10.36 -16.99 31.72
CA LYS A 32 9.65 -15.70 31.70
C LYS A 32 8.49 -15.71 30.70
N PHE A 33 8.71 -16.22 29.48
CA PHE A 33 7.65 -16.27 28.47
C PHE A 33 6.50 -17.19 28.90
N LYS A 34 6.82 -18.36 29.45
CA LYS A 34 5.82 -19.31 29.98
C LYS A 34 5.01 -18.67 31.09
N ASP A 35 5.66 -18.06 32.08
CA ASP A 35 5.02 -17.42 33.23
C ASP A 35 4.01 -16.34 32.82
N VAL A 36 4.40 -15.44 31.89
CA VAL A 36 3.52 -14.41 31.33
C VAL A 36 2.34 -15.05 30.58
N MET A 37 2.60 -15.99 29.68
CA MET A 37 1.57 -16.57 28.82
C MET A 37 0.61 -17.49 29.59
N ASP A 38 1.08 -18.17 30.62
CA ASP A 38 0.26 -19.04 31.46
C ASP A 38 -0.68 -18.20 32.33
N CYS A 39 -0.19 -17.06 32.85
CA CYS A 39 -1.06 -16.07 33.50
C CYS A 39 -2.07 -15.46 32.52
N PHE A 40 -1.64 -15.16 31.29
CA PHE A 40 -2.52 -14.63 30.24
C PHE A 40 -3.66 -15.61 29.88
N ARG A 41 -3.36 -16.90 29.74
CA ARG A 41 -4.39 -17.94 29.53
C ARG A 41 -5.36 -18.01 30.73
N GLY A 42 -4.86 -17.82 31.95
CA GLY A 42 -5.66 -17.70 33.17
C GLY A 42 -6.71 -16.59 33.11
N VAL A 43 -6.28 -15.35 32.86
CA VAL A 43 -7.21 -14.20 32.76
C VAL A 43 -8.16 -14.31 31.58
N LEU A 44 -7.74 -14.93 30.46
CA LEU A 44 -8.61 -15.21 29.32
C LEU A 44 -9.73 -16.20 29.71
N LYS A 45 -9.38 -17.28 30.43
CA LYS A 45 -10.35 -18.28 30.90
C LYS A 45 -11.38 -17.66 31.85
N LEU A 46 -10.94 -16.76 32.73
CA LEU A 46 -11.80 -16.03 33.66
C LEU A 46 -12.55 -14.86 33.00
N ASN A 47 -12.16 -14.47 31.78
CA ASN A 47 -12.61 -13.24 31.13
C ASN A 47 -12.46 -12.02 32.05
N GLU A 48 -11.33 -11.91 32.74
CA GLU A 48 -11.09 -10.85 33.73
C GLU A 48 -10.80 -9.50 33.05
N LEU A 49 -11.73 -8.55 33.19
CA LEU A 49 -11.60 -7.19 32.64
C LEU A 49 -11.22 -6.21 33.76
N SER A 50 -9.93 -6.15 34.08
CA SER A 50 -9.40 -5.37 35.21
C SER A 50 -8.16 -4.55 34.81
N GLU A 51 -7.82 -3.54 35.62
CA GLU A 51 -6.60 -2.75 35.40
C GLU A 51 -5.32 -3.59 35.47
N ARG A 52 -5.26 -4.61 36.35
CA ARG A 52 -4.11 -5.51 36.42
C ARG A 52 -4.00 -6.36 35.16
N THR A 53 -5.12 -6.81 34.60
CA THR A 53 -5.14 -7.52 33.31
C THR A 53 -4.69 -6.61 32.19
N LEU A 54 -5.11 -5.33 32.18
CA LEU A 54 -4.65 -4.36 31.19
C LEU A 54 -3.12 -4.21 31.25
N LYS A 55 -2.52 -4.13 32.45
CA LYS A 55 -1.06 -4.11 32.63
C LYS A 55 -0.40 -5.40 32.16
N LEU A 56 -0.95 -6.57 32.49
CA LEU A 56 -0.45 -7.87 32.02
C LEU A 56 -0.42 -7.95 30.49
N THR A 57 -1.39 -7.37 29.78
CA THR A 57 -1.36 -7.40 28.31
C THR A 57 -0.15 -6.67 27.71
N LEU A 58 0.47 -5.70 28.41
CA LEU A 58 1.71 -5.08 27.98
C LEU A 58 2.84 -6.12 27.95
N ASP A 59 3.02 -6.89 29.02
CA ASP A 59 4.05 -7.94 29.09
C ASP A 59 3.83 -9.05 28.05
N VAL A 60 2.56 -9.39 27.78
CA VAL A 60 2.19 -10.37 26.74
C VAL A 60 2.56 -9.86 25.35
N ILE A 61 2.27 -8.58 25.08
CA ILE A 61 2.58 -7.93 23.80
C ILE A 61 4.09 -7.75 23.65
N ASP A 62 4.81 -7.37 24.69
CA ASP A 62 6.28 -7.27 24.67
C ASP A 62 6.93 -8.64 24.41
N ALA A 63 6.35 -9.71 24.97
CA ALA A 63 6.82 -11.08 24.74
C ALA A 63 6.53 -11.57 23.30
N ASN A 64 5.40 -11.16 22.72
CA ASN A 64 5.05 -11.47 21.32
C ASN A 64 4.09 -10.42 20.74
N PRO A 65 4.61 -9.38 20.05
CA PRO A 65 3.77 -8.32 19.49
C PRO A 65 2.82 -8.80 18.41
N ALA A 66 3.03 -10.00 17.84
CA ALA A 66 2.17 -10.59 16.82
C ALA A 66 0.99 -11.39 17.40
N ASN A 67 0.90 -11.53 18.74
CA ASN A 67 -0.21 -12.24 19.38
C ASN A 67 -1.52 -11.45 19.28
N TYR A 68 -2.28 -11.70 18.22
CA TYR A 68 -3.54 -11.00 17.95
C TYR A 68 -4.61 -11.19 19.04
N THR A 69 -4.59 -12.31 19.77
CA THR A 69 -5.50 -12.57 20.89
C THR A 69 -5.26 -11.59 22.04
N ALA A 70 -3.99 -11.28 22.33
CA ALA A 70 -3.63 -10.28 23.34
C ALA A 70 -4.15 -8.89 22.96
N TRP A 71 -3.97 -8.47 21.70
CA TRP A 71 -4.48 -7.20 21.21
C TRP A 71 -6.01 -7.10 21.22
N ALA A 72 -6.71 -8.17 20.86
CA ALA A 72 -8.17 -8.21 20.91
C ALA A 72 -8.69 -8.10 22.35
N PHE A 73 -8.08 -8.86 23.27
CA PHE A 73 -8.47 -8.82 24.67
C PHE A 73 -8.14 -7.48 25.33
N ARG A 74 -6.99 -6.87 24.98
CA ARG A 74 -6.61 -5.52 25.42
C ARG A 74 -7.67 -4.49 25.04
N ARG A 75 -8.17 -4.49 23.80
CA ARG A 75 -9.27 -3.59 23.38
C ARG A 75 -10.55 -3.78 24.20
N LYS A 76 -10.91 -5.03 24.47
CA LYS A 76 -12.07 -5.36 25.31
C LYS A 76 -11.93 -4.79 26.73
N ILE A 77 -10.72 -4.82 27.29
CA ILE A 77 -10.45 -4.28 28.63
C ILE A 77 -10.47 -2.74 28.61
N LEU A 78 -9.84 -2.10 27.60
CA LEU A 78 -9.84 -0.65 27.44
C LEU A 78 -11.27 -0.08 27.38
N ASP A 79 -12.16 -0.75 26.62
CA ASP A 79 -13.57 -0.40 26.51
C ASP A 79 -14.31 -0.59 27.85
N ALA A 80 -14.18 -1.77 28.47
CA ALA A 80 -14.87 -2.08 29.73
C ALA A 80 -14.47 -1.17 30.90
N LEU A 81 -13.23 -0.69 30.91
CA LEU A 81 -12.71 0.22 31.94
C LEU A 81 -12.89 1.69 31.58
N ASN A 82 -13.43 2.01 30.39
CA ASN A 82 -13.57 3.38 29.88
C ASN A 82 -12.24 4.18 29.99
N CYS A 83 -11.14 3.55 29.56
CA CYS A 83 -9.81 4.13 29.64
C CYS A 83 -9.66 5.37 28.74
N ASN A 84 -8.70 6.25 29.07
CA ASN A 84 -8.28 7.32 28.19
C ASN A 84 -7.56 6.75 26.95
N LEU A 85 -8.27 6.69 25.82
CA LEU A 85 -7.75 6.07 24.59
C LEU A 85 -6.64 6.89 23.91
N TYR A 86 -6.44 8.16 24.27
CA TYR A 86 -5.29 8.94 23.76
C TYR A 86 -3.96 8.42 24.31
N GLU A 87 -3.91 7.95 25.55
CA GLU A 87 -2.71 7.27 26.11
C GLU A 87 -2.40 5.97 25.35
N GLU A 88 -3.44 5.28 24.86
CA GLU A 88 -3.27 4.09 24.03
C GLU A 88 -2.73 4.44 22.63
N LEU A 89 -3.13 5.59 22.07
CA LEU A 89 -2.52 6.09 20.83
C LEU A 89 -1.02 6.38 21.01
N GLU A 90 -0.60 6.98 22.13
CA GLU A 90 0.82 7.19 22.42
C GLU A 90 1.58 5.87 22.57
N TYR A 91 0.97 4.87 23.21
CA TYR A 91 1.54 3.52 23.29
C TYR A 91 1.71 2.87 21.91
N THR A 92 0.66 2.86 21.09
CA THR A 92 0.72 2.26 19.74
C THR A 92 1.71 2.97 18.83
N GLU A 93 1.89 4.28 18.98
CA GLU A 93 2.89 5.04 18.24
C GLU A 93 4.31 4.56 18.58
N ARG A 94 4.66 4.47 19.87
CA ARG A 94 5.96 3.93 20.30
C ARG A 94 6.18 2.52 19.77
N MET A 95 5.17 1.67 19.85
CA MET A 95 5.24 0.29 19.36
C MET A 95 5.41 0.21 17.85
N ALA A 96 4.74 1.08 17.08
CA ALA A 96 4.84 1.10 15.63
C ALA A 96 6.22 1.57 15.15
N LEU A 97 6.88 2.46 15.89
CA LEU A 97 8.25 2.88 15.56
C LEU A 97 9.28 1.77 15.85
N VAL A 98 9.06 0.97 16.90
CA VAL A 98 9.95 -0.17 17.23
C VAL A 98 9.67 -1.40 16.36
N HIS A 99 8.40 -1.67 16.04
CA HIS A 99 7.95 -2.82 15.26
C HIS A 99 7.13 -2.40 14.02
N PRO A 100 7.72 -1.65 13.07
CA PRO A 100 6.99 -0.98 11.99
C PRO A 100 6.29 -1.89 10.99
N LYS A 101 6.62 -3.18 10.98
CA LYS A 101 6.09 -4.20 10.05
C LYS A 101 5.13 -5.19 10.74
N ASN A 102 4.62 -4.85 11.92
CA ASN A 102 3.68 -5.68 12.67
C ASN A 102 2.22 -5.30 12.37
N TYR A 103 1.45 -6.22 11.79
CA TYR A 103 0.05 -5.99 11.44
C TYR A 103 -0.84 -5.62 12.63
N GLN A 104 -0.63 -6.24 13.79
CA GLN A 104 -1.50 -6.10 14.95
C GLN A 104 -1.41 -4.72 15.56
N ILE A 105 -0.22 -4.10 15.60
CA ILE A 105 -0.03 -2.73 16.10
C ILE A 105 -0.80 -1.72 15.23
N TRP A 106 -0.61 -1.77 13.92
CA TRP A 106 -1.31 -0.88 12.98
C TRP A 106 -2.83 -1.09 13.03
N HIS A 107 -3.28 -2.35 13.08
CA HIS A 107 -4.70 -2.67 13.24
C HIS A 107 -5.24 -2.14 14.57
N HIS A 108 -4.54 -2.36 15.68
CA HIS A 108 -4.95 -1.90 16.99
C HIS A 108 -5.10 -0.38 17.01
N ARG A 109 -4.14 0.37 16.44
CA ARG A 109 -4.26 1.83 16.35
C ARG A 109 -5.51 2.30 15.60
N ARG A 110 -5.86 1.64 14.48
CA ARG A 110 -7.10 1.94 13.72
C ARG A 110 -8.36 1.72 14.55
N GLU A 111 -8.40 0.62 15.30
CA GLU A 111 -9.51 0.32 16.20
C GLU A 111 -9.63 1.37 17.30
N ILE A 112 -8.52 1.79 17.91
CA ILE A 112 -8.52 2.85 18.94
C ILE A 112 -9.04 4.18 18.37
N CYS A 113 -8.57 4.59 17.19
CA CYS A 113 -9.10 5.76 16.50
C CYS A 113 -10.59 5.63 16.18
N SER A 114 -11.06 4.42 15.86
CA SER A 114 -12.48 4.14 15.59
C SER A 114 -13.33 4.17 16.86
N MET A 115 -12.81 3.70 17.99
CA MET A 115 -13.47 3.84 19.29
C MET A 115 -13.55 5.31 19.71
N LEU A 116 -12.50 6.10 19.44
CA LEU A 116 -12.45 7.54 19.67
C LEU A 116 -13.32 8.36 18.69
N GLN A 117 -13.58 7.83 17.50
CA GLN A 117 -14.08 8.60 16.35
C GLN A 117 -13.21 9.83 16.04
N ASP A 118 -11.89 9.71 16.24
CA ASP A 118 -10.91 10.77 16.04
C ASP A 118 -9.68 10.24 15.29
N GLY A 119 -9.35 10.91 14.17
CA GLY A 119 -8.17 10.64 13.35
C GLY A 119 -7.22 11.84 13.22
N SER A 120 -7.39 12.88 14.03
CA SER A 120 -6.70 14.16 13.91
C SER A 120 -5.17 14.06 13.95
N GLN A 121 -4.62 13.06 14.66
CA GLN A 121 -3.18 12.85 14.80
C GLN A 121 -2.60 11.93 13.71
N GLU A 122 -3.44 11.26 12.92
CA GLU A 122 -3.01 10.10 12.12
C GLU A 122 -2.18 10.49 10.89
N LYS A 123 -2.42 11.68 10.33
CA LYS A 123 -1.57 12.21 9.25
C LYS A 123 -0.17 12.53 9.76
N THR A 124 -0.04 13.10 10.95
CA THR A 124 1.26 13.43 11.56
C THR A 124 2.01 12.16 11.94
N PHE A 125 1.33 11.22 12.60
CA PHE A 125 1.91 9.93 12.94
C PHE A 125 2.38 9.15 11.70
N ALA A 126 1.53 9.00 10.69
CA ALA A 126 1.90 8.29 9.48
C ALA A 126 3.04 8.98 8.72
N ALA A 127 3.11 10.32 8.73
CA ALA A 127 4.22 11.06 8.12
C ALA A 127 5.55 10.72 8.81
N ARG A 128 5.59 10.66 10.15
CA ARG A 128 6.79 10.24 10.90
C ARG A 128 7.20 8.81 10.58
N ALA A 129 6.25 7.89 10.49
CA ALA A 129 6.55 6.50 10.11
C ALA A 129 7.07 6.37 8.66
N ILE A 130 6.60 7.24 7.75
CA ILE A 130 7.08 7.31 6.35
C ILE A 130 8.46 7.98 6.28
N GLU A 131 8.76 8.95 7.14
CA GLU A 131 10.08 9.58 7.21
C GLU A 131 11.17 8.56 7.61
N GLU A 132 10.86 7.67 8.55
CA GLU A 132 11.76 6.58 8.97
C GLU A 132 11.88 5.46 7.89
N ASP A 133 10.77 5.09 7.23
CA ASP A 133 10.75 4.14 6.11
C ASP A 133 9.74 4.60 5.05
N ALA A 134 10.24 5.28 4.02
CA ALA A 134 9.44 5.86 2.94
C ALA A 134 8.62 4.83 2.16
N LYS A 135 8.95 3.54 2.29
CA LYS A 135 8.28 2.43 1.61
C LYS A 135 7.51 1.53 2.58
N ASN A 136 7.30 1.94 3.83
CA ASN A 136 6.50 1.20 4.79
C ASN A 136 5.04 1.09 4.31
N TYR A 137 4.67 -0.10 3.84
CA TYR A 137 3.33 -0.37 3.31
C TYR A 137 2.24 -0.16 4.35
N HIS A 138 2.49 -0.48 5.62
CA HIS A 138 1.52 -0.29 6.69
C HIS A 138 1.25 1.18 6.95
N ALA A 139 2.30 2.02 6.97
CA ALA A 139 2.17 3.46 7.17
C ALA A 139 1.35 4.11 6.04
N TRP A 140 1.64 3.77 4.79
CA TRP A 140 0.85 4.24 3.64
C TRP A 140 -0.59 3.76 3.67
N ALA A 141 -0.83 2.48 3.93
CA ALA A 141 -2.18 1.93 4.03
C ALA A 141 -2.96 2.57 5.19
N HIS A 142 -2.29 2.85 6.31
CA HIS A 142 -2.88 3.52 7.47
C HIS A 142 -3.23 4.97 7.17
N ARG A 143 -2.33 5.71 6.51
CA ARG A 143 -2.57 7.08 6.07
C ARG A 143 -3.80 7.17 5.16
N GLN A 144 -3.90 6.29 4.16
CA GLN A 144 -5.06 6.24 3.26
C GLN A 144 -6.37 5.92 4.00
N TRP A 145 -6.32 4.97 4.93
CA TRP A 145 -7.47 4.65 5.77
C TRP A 145 -7.92 5.86 6.58
N ALA A 146 -7.00 6.51 7.31
CA ALA A 146 -7.33 7.65 8.16
C ALA A 146 -7.89 8.83 7.35
N ILE A 147 -7.28 9.14 6.20
CA ILE A 147 -7.76 10.19 5.31
C ILE A 147 -9.19 9.94 4.85
N ARG A 148 -9.51 8.70 4.45
CA ARG A 148 -10.87 8.35 4.00
C ARG A 148 -11.88 8.32 5.13
N THR A 149 -11.53 7.69 6.25
CA THR A 149 -12.44 7.50 7.38
C THR A 149 -12.81 8.83 8.04
N PHE A 150 -11.86 9.75 8.15
CA PHE A 150 -12.05 11.03 8.85
C PHE A 150 -12.07 12.25 7.92
N ASN A 151 -12.16 12.03 6.60
CA ASN A 151 -12.23 13.09 5.57
C ASN A 151 -11.05 14.09 5.63
N LEU A 152 -9.82 13.61 5.84
CA LEU A 152 -8.61 14.43 6.07
C LEU A 152 -7.82 14.72 4.79
N TRP A 153 -8.51 15.12 3.71
CA TRP A 153 -7.89 15.33 2.39
C TRP A 153 -6.99 16.57 2.33
N ASP A 154 -7.29 17.61 3.11
CA ASP A 154 -6.58 18.89 3.08
C ASP A 154 -5.08 18.74 3.34
N GLY A 155 -4.28 19.41 2.51
CA GLY A 155 -2.81 19.39 2.59
C GLY A 155 -2.15 18.09 2.12
N GLU A 156 -2.90 17.07 1.66
CA GLU A 156 -2.28 15.81 1.23
C GLU A 156 -1.47 15.94 -0.06
N LEU A 157 -1.91 16.75 -1.03
CA LEU A 157 -1.14 17.02 -2.25
C LEU A 157 0.19 17.73 -1.93
N ALA A 158 0.20 18.68 -1.00
CA ALA A 158 1.42 19.36 -0.57
C ALA A 158 2.41 18.37 0.10
N PHE A 159 1.90 17.44 0.91
CA PHE A 159 2.71 16.37 1.49
C PHE A 159 3.32 15.46 0.43
N ILE A 160 2.54 15.06 -0.58
CA ILE A 160 3.02 14.26 -1.72
C ILE A 160 4.10 15.01 -2.50
N GLU A 161 3.89 16.30 -2.77
CA GLU A 161 4.85 17.11 -3.53
C GLU A 161 6.19 17.22 -2.82
N LYS A 162 6.19 17.45 -1.51
CA LYS A 162 7.41 17.40 -0.68
C LYS A 162 8.14 16.06 -0.85
N LEU A 163 7.44 14.92 -0.75
CA LEU A 163 8.06 13.61 -0.89
C LEU A 163 8.62 13.35 -2.29
N LEU A 164 7.98 13.89 -3.34
CA LEU A 164 8.45 13.76 -4.72
C LEU A 164 9.62 14.71 -5.04
N GLU A 165 9.76 15.80 -4.29
CA GLU A 165 10.96 16.66 -4.33
C GLU A 165 12.16 15.96 -3.67
N GLU A 166 11.93 15.25 -2.57
CA GLU A 166 12.95 14.45 -1.88
C GLU A 166 13.36 13.21 -2.68
N ASP A 167 12.40 12.44 -3.18
CA ASP A 167 12.63 11.28 -4.05
C ASP A 167 11.54 11.15 -5.13
N ILE A 168 11.86 11.64 -6.33
CA ILE A 168 10.99 11.53 -7.50
C ILE A 168 10.66 10.08 -7.89
N ARG A 169 11.46 9.09 -7.47
CA ARG A 169 11.25 7.64 -7.72
C ARG A 169 10.41 6.97 -6.64
N ASN A 170 9.93 7.71 -5.65
CA ASN A 170 9.07 7.16 -4.60
C ASN A 170 7.70 6.75 -5.18
N ASN A 171 7.58 5.49 -5.59
CA ASN A 171 6.35 4.95 -6.17
C ASN A 171 5.15 5.02 -5.20
N SER A 172 5.39 4.99 -3.88
CA SER A 172 4.33 5.11 -2.88
C SER A 172 3.73 6.52 -2.89
N ALA A 173 4.55 7.56 -3.08
CA ALA A 173 4.08 8.94 -3.22
C ALA A 173 3.27 9.13 -4.52
N TRP A 174 3.72 8.54 -5.64
CA TRP A 174 2.95 8.52 -6.90
C TRP A 174 1.60 7.81 -6.75
N ASN A 175 1.58 6.67 -6.07
CA ASN A 175 0.35 5.95 -5.75
C ASN A 175 -0.56 6.77 -4.82
N GLN A 176 0.01 7.49 -3.84
CA GLN A 176 -0.76 8.39 -2.99
C GLN A 176 -1.36 9.55 -3.78
N ARG A 177 -0.63 10.11 -4.76
CA ARG A 177 -1.17 11.14 -5.66
C ARG A 177 -2.38 10.62 -6.41
N TRP A 178 -2.28 9.44 -7.02
CA TRP A 178 -3.41 8.79 -7.69
C TRP A 178 -4.60 8.60 -6.74
N PHE A 179 -4.33 8.11 -5.53
CA PHE A 179 -5.35 7.94 -4.50
C PHE A 179 -6.08 9.24 -4.17
N VAL A 180 -5.37 10.35 -3.95
CA VAL A 180 -5.99 11.65 -3.64
C VAL A 180 -6.83 12.15 -4.80
N ILE A 181 -6.25 12.22 -6.00
CA ILE A 181 -6.95 12.76 -7.18
C ILE A 181 -8.21 11.93 -7.47
N LYS A 182 -8.12 10.60 -7.43
CA LYS A 182 -9.26 9.71 -7.68
C LYS A 182 -10.42 9.89 -6.69
N HIS A 183 -10.15 10.26 -5.44
CA HIS A 183 -11.18 10.38 -4.40
C HIS A 183 -11.68 11.82 -4.18
N THR A 184 -10.94 12.83 -4.64
CA THR A 184 -11.27 14.25 -4.42
C THR A 184 -11.72 14.98 -5.68
N THR A 185 -11.56 14.35 -6.85
CA THR A 185 -11.95 14.92 -8.14
C THR A 185 -12.79 13.92 -8.94
N ASP A 186 -13.40 14.40 -10.02
CA ASP A 186 -14.13 13.57 -10.98
C ASP A 186 -13.22 12.94 -12.04
N LEU A 187 -11.91 13.17 -11.98
CA LEU A 187 -10.96 12.82 -13.06
C LEU A 187 -11.44 13.32 -14.43
N SER A 188 -12.06 14.50 -14.49
CA SER A 188 -12.44 15.16 -15.74
C SER A 188 -11.24 15.36 -16.67
N VAL A 189 -11.53 15.64 -17.95
CA VAL A 189 -10.53 15.91 -18.98
C VAL A 189 -9.55 17.00 -18.54
N ASP A 190 -10.02 18.06 -17.88
CA ASP A 190 -9.17 19.16 -17.42
C ASP A 190 -8.29 18.76 -16.24
N VAL A 191 -8.81 18.02 -15.26
CA VAL A 191 -8.01 17.46 -14.15
C VAL A 191 -6.95 16.51 -14.69
N ARG A 192 -7.30 15.60 -15.61
CA ARG A 192 -6.34 14.70 -16.25
C ARG A 192 -5.26 15.48 -16.99
N ARG A 193 -5.62 16.54 -17.73
CA ARG A 193 -4.64 17.38 -18.43
C ARG A 193 -3.66 18.04 -17.47
N GLN A 194 -4.13 18.55 -16.32
CA GLN A 194 -3.28 19.12 -15.27
C GLN A 194 -2.32 18.07 -14.68
N GLU A 195 -2.84 16.89 -14.33
CA GLU A 195 -2.02 15.81 -13.76
C GLU A 195 -1.05 15.19 -14.76
N MET A 196 -1.42 15.15 -16.05
CA MET A 196 -0.50 14.80 -17.13
C MET A 196 0.62 15.83 -17.27
N ALA A 197 0.30 17.12 -17.24
CA ALA A 197 1.31 18.18 -17.26
C ALA A 197 2.27 18.06 -16.07
N PHE A 198 1.74 17.77 -14.87
CA PHE A 198 2.56 17.45 -13.71
C PHE A 198 3.47 16.24 -13.95
N ALA A 199 2.94 15.11 -14.43
CA ALA A 199 3.73 13.92 -14.72
C ALA A 199 4.84 14.20 -15.74
N TRP A 200 4.55 14.98 -16.79
CA TRP A 200 5.54 15.38 -17.79
C TRP A 200 6.67 16.21 -17.20
N THR A 201 6.39 17.13 -16.27
CA THR A 201 7.45 17.89 -15.59
C THR A 201 8.43 16.96 -14.86
N LYS A 202 7.92 15.87 -14.27
CA LYS A 202 8.72 14.88 -13.54
C LYS A 202 9.45 13.91 -14.47
N ILE A 203 8.84 13.50 -15.58
CA ILE A 203 9.49 12.71 -16.64
C ILE A 203 10.68 13.46 -17.24
N ASN A 204 10.53 14.77 -17.51
CA ASN A 204 11.62 15.57 -18.07
C ASN A 204 12.83 15.68 -17.13
N ILE A 205 12.61 15.61 -15.82
CA ILE A 205 13.70 15.58 -14.82
C ILE A 205 14.37 14.20 -14.80
N ALA A 206 13.59 13.12 -14.84
CA ALA A 206 14.09 11.75 -14.77
C ALA A 206 13.40 10.83 -15.79
N PRO A 207 13.82 10.85 -17.07
CA PRO A 207 13.14 10.10 -18.13
C PRO A 207 13.13 8.58 -17.92
N HIS A 208 14.13 8.06 -17.20
CA HIS A 208 14.28 6.65 -16.86
C HIS A 208 13.62 6.26 -15.53
N ASN A 209 12.79 7.13 -14.94
CA ASN A 209 12.00 6.81 -13.76
C ASN A 209 10.65 6.21 -14.16
N GLU A 210 10.43 4.94 -13.84
CA GLU A 210 9.21 4.22 -14.22
C GLU A 210 7.92 4.79 -13.58
N SER A 211 7.99 5.29 -12.34
CA SER A 211 6.80 5.70 -11.58
C SER A 211 5.93 6.76 -12.27
N PRO A 212 6.45 7.91 -12.74
CA PRO A 212 5.65 8.89 -13.47
C PRO A 212 5.12 8.38 -14.81
N TRP A 213 5.80 7.45 -15.48
CA TRP A 213 5.28 6.80 -16.69
C TRP A 213 4.08 5.90 -16.38
N ASN A 214 4.14 5.15 -15.29
CA ASN A 214 3.03 4.32 -14.84
C ASN A 214 1.85 5.18 -14.39
N TYR A 215 2.11 6.30 -13.71
CA TYR A 215 1.09 7.29 -13.35
C TYR A 215 0.43 7.91 -14.59
N LEU A 216 1.24 8.32 -15.59
CA LEU A 216 0.74 8.84 -16.87
C LEU A 216 -0.14 7.81 -17.59
N ARG A 217 0.27 6.54 -17.65
CA ARG A 217 -0.55 5.46 -18.21
C ARG A 217 -1.89 5.33 -17.48
N GLY A 218 -1.91 5.44 -16.16
CA GLY A 218 -3.14 5.43 -15.36
C GLY A 218 -4.10 6.56 -15.70
N LEU A 219 -3.58 7.75 -16.02
CA LEU A 219 -4.39 8.92 -16.41
C LEU A 219 -4.93 8.82 -17.84
N VAL A 220 -4.15 8.28 -18.77
CA VAL A 220 -4.55 8.08 -20.17
C VAL A 220 -5.58 6.94 -20.29
N ARG A 221 -5.42 5.91 -19.45
CA ARG A 221 -6.40 4.81 -19.34
C ARG A 221 -7.68 5.33 -18.68
N GLY A 222 -8.76 5.39 -19.46
CA GLY A 222 -10.10 5.62 -18.92
C GLY A 222 -10.43 4.50 -17.92
N HIS A 223 -10.75 4.88 -16.69
CA HIS A 223 -11.31 3.97 -15.70
C HIS A 223 -12.82 4.18 -15.73
N GLU A 224 -13.53 3.34 -16.47
CA GLU A 224 -14.98 3.21 -16.31
C GLU A 224 -15.33 1.84 -15.74
N ASP A 225 -16.40 1.82 -14.95
CA ASP A 225 -16.91 0.73 -14.10
C ASP A 225 -17.12 -0.61 -14.80
N HIS A 226 -16.99 -0.65 -16.13
CA HIS A 226 -16.99 -1.86 -16.96
C HIS A 226 -15.82 -2.82 -16.67
N PHE A 227 -14.65 -2.31 -16.24
CA PHE A 227 -13.48 -3.17 -16.00
C PHE A 227 -13.68 -4.16 -14.85
N ALA A 228 -14.39 -3.75 -13.78
CA ALA A 228 -14.65 -4.62 -12.63
C ALA A 228 -15.59 -5.79 -12.97
N VAL A 229 -16.48 -5.60 -13.96
CA VAL A 229 -17.41 -6.63 -14.44
C VAL A 229 -16.69 -7.64 -15.35
N GLU A 230 -15.79 -7.18 -16.23
CA GLU A 230 -15.00 -8.06 -17.11
C GLU A 230 -13.94 -8.90 -16.36
N VAL A 231 -13.34 -8.37 -15.29
CA VAL A 231 -12.36 -9.10 -14.46
C VAL A 231 -12.97 -10.33 -13.77
N LYS A 232 -14.26 -10.29 -13.41
CA LYS A 232 -14.97 -11.47 -12.88
C LYS A 232 -15.22 -12.54 -13.94
N ALA A 233 -15.29 -12.17 -15.22
CA ALA A 233 -15.61 -13.09 -16.31
C ALA A 233 -14.37 -13.78 -16.91
N ASN A 234 -13.19 -13.17 -16.84
CA ASN A 234 -11.96 -13.77 -17.37
C ASN A 234 -10.69 -13.26 -16.65
N PRO A 235 -10.08 -14.04 -15.74
CA PRO A 235 -8.93 -13.61 -14.93
C PRO A 235 -7.71 -13.19 -15.77
N TRP A 236 -7.61 -13.67 -17.01
CA TRP A 236 -6.50 -13.42 -17.93
C TRP A 236 -6.60 -12.08 -18.70
N ASN A 237 -7.72 -11.37 -18.58
CA ASN A 237 -7.89 -10.03 -19.19
C ASN A 237 -7.11 -8.93 -18.47
N TYR A 238 -6.43 -9.23 -17.35
CA TYR A 238 -5.50 -8.31 -16.70
C TYR A 238 -4.40 -7.80 -17.66
N LEU A 239 -4.08 -8.58 -18.71
CA LEU A 239 -3.11 -8.22 -19.77
C LEU A 239 -3.75 -7.56 -21.00
N ARG A 240 -5.08 -7.70 -21.19
CA ARG A 240 -5.81 -7.19 -22.37
C ARG A 240 -6.65 -5.94 -22.10
N GLY A 241 -6.69 -5.49 -20.85
CA GLY A 241 -7.37 -4.27 -20.42
C GLY A 241 -6.71 -2.96 -20.88
N LEU A 242 -6.29 -2.90 -22.13
CA LEU A 242 -5.96 -1.64 -22.77
C LEU A 242 -7.27 -1.07 -23.31
N VAL A 243 -7.72 0.06 -22.76
CA VAL A 243 -7.91 1.14 -23.71
C VAL A 243 -9.33 1.58 -24.02
N ARG A 244 -10.15 2.11 -23.10
CA ARG A 244 -11.44 2.70 -23.51
C ARG A 244 -11.74 4.05 -22.86
N GLY A 245 -12.10 5.03 -23.70
CA GLY A 245 -12.85 6.24 -23.32
C GLY A 245 -12.16 7.56 -23.64
N HIS A 246 -10.90 7.76 -23.23
CA HIS A 246 -10.25 9.09 -23.26
C HIS A 246 -8.97 9.18 -24.08
N GLU A 247 -8.49 8.06 -24.64
CA GLU A 247 -7.23 8.08 -25.39
C GLU A 247 -7.29 9.00 -26.59
N ASP A 248 -8.40 9.06 -27.31
CA ASP A 248 -8.49 9.89 -28.52
C ASP A 248 -8.24 11.38 -28.22
N HIS A 249 -8.56 11.85 -27.00
CA HIS A 249 -8.32 13.23 -26.58
C HIS A 249 -6.85 13.55 -26.30
N PHE A 250 -6.07 12.57 -25.87
CA PHE A 250 -4.70 12.78 -25.37
C PHE A 250 -3.64 12.05 -26.18
N ALA A 251 -4.01 11.06 -26.99
CA ALA A 251 -3.10 10.15 -27.69
C ALA A 251 -2.16 10.92 -28.61
N VAL A 252 -2.67 11.91 -29.36
CA VAL A 252 -1.85 12.74 -30.24
C VAL A 252 -0.78 13.50 -29.45
N GLU A 253 -1.13 14.13 -28.33
CA GLU A 253 -0.19 14.87 -27.50
C GLU A 253 0.84 13.93 -26.84
N VAL A 254 0.39 12.83 -26.26
CA VAL A 254 1.25 11.85 -25.59
C VAL A 254 2.22 11.21 -26.58
N LYS A 255 1.72 10.83 -27.77
CA LYS A 255 2.54 10.28 -28.86
C LYS A 255 3.62 11.26 -29.28
N ALA A 256 3.27 12.53 -29.51
CA ALA A 256 4.23 13.57 -29.89
C ALA A 256 5.35 13.73 -28.83
N LYS A 257 4.99 13.78 -27.54
CA LYS A 257 5.97 13.88 -26.45
C LYS A 257 6.83 12.62 -26.30
N CYS A 258 6.25 11.43 -26.44
CA CYS A 258 7.02 10.18 -26.41
C CYS A 258 8.02 10.09 -27.57
N LEU A 259 7.63 10.52 -28.79
CA LEU A 259 8.53 10.56 -29.94
C LEU A 259 9.71 11.51 -29.72
N ALA A 260 9.42 12.72 -29.21
CA ALA A 260 10.47 13.69 -28.86
C ALA A 260 11.44 13.14 -27.80
N LEU A 261 10.91 12.58 -26.71
CA LEU A 261 11.74 11.99 -25.65
C LEU A 261 12.56 10.78 -26.13
N LEU A 262 12.00 9.94 -27.01
CA LEU A 262 12.72 8.79 -27.54
C LEU A 262 13.84 9.21 -28.51
N ALA A 263 13.69 10.33 -29.22
CA ALA A 263 14.74 10.91 -30.04
C ALA A 263 15.95 11.35 -29.19
N ASP A 264 15.68 11.99 -28.05
CA ASP A 264 16.71 12.48 -27.11
C ASP A 264 17.26 11.36 -26.19
N HIS A 265 16.46 10.34 -25.90
CA HIS A 265 16.78 9.25 -24.98
C HIS A 265 16.50 7.88 -25.62
N GLN A 266 17.31 7.51 -26.60
CA GLN A 266 17.09 6.33 -27.45
C GLN A 266 17.09 4.97 -26.71
N GLU A 267 17.69 4.91 -25.52
CA GLU A 267 17.74 3.72 -24.66
C GLU A 267 16.57 3.68 -23.65
N CYS A 268 15.80 4.76 -23.54
CA CYS A 268 14.70 4.84 -22.59
C CYS A 268 13.52 3.97 -23.05
N ILE A 269 13.28 2.89 -22.32
CA ILE A 269 12.29 1.88 -22.68
C ILE A 269 10.84 2.36 -22.49
N PHE A 270 10.62 3.34 -21.61
CA PHE A 270 9.27 3.77 -21.22
C PHE A 270 8.49 4.52 -22.31
N PRO A 271 9.05 5.54 -23.02
CA PRO A 271 8.38 6.15 -24.15
C PRO A 271 8.16 5.15 -25.30
N ALA A 272 9.13 4.27 -25.58
CA ALA A 272 8.97 3.22 -26.58
C ALA A 272 7.82 2.26 -26.25
N ALA A 273 7.76 1.76 -25.02
CA ALA A 273 6.67 0.91 -24.56
C ALA A 273 5.31 1.62 -24.53
N LEU A 274 5.26 2.94 -24.36
CA LEU A 274 4.00 3.71 -24.40
C LEU A 274 3.56 3.95 -25.84
N LEU A 275 4.50 4.23 -26.76
CA LEU A 275 4.21 4.32 -28.18
C LEU A 275 3.64 3.02 -28.74
N VAL A 276 4.17 1.85 -28.33
CA VAL A 276 3.59 0.56 -28.71
C VAL A 276 2.11 0.45 -28.30
N ASP A 277 1.74 0.87 -27.09
CA ASP A 277 0.35 0.88 -26.63
C ASP A 277 -0.52 1.82 -27.48
N LEU A 278 -0.03 3.02 -27.81
CA LEU A 278 -0.76 4.00 -28.62
C LEU A 278 -0.93 3.56 -30.08
N TYR A 279 0.11 2.96 -30.68
CA TYR A 279 0.07 2.45 -32.04
C TYR A 279 -0.84 1.22 -32.19
N ASP A 280 -0.89 0.37 -31.16
CA ASP A 280 -1.85 -0.73 -31.07
C ASP A 280 -3.27 -0.19 -31.04
N HIS A 281 -3.54 0.85 -30.23
CA HIS A 281 -4.85 1.52 -30.21
C HIS A 281 -5.24 2.04 -31.61
N GLU A 282 -4.36 2.79 -32.27
CA GLU A 282 -4.56 3.32 -33.63
C GLU A 282 -4.86 2.23 -34.66
N GLY A 283 -4.16 1.09 -34.61
CA GLY A 283 -4.44 -0.09 -35.44
C GLY A 283 -4.31 0.07 -36.96
N THR A 284 -3.82 1.21 -37.46
CA THR A 284 -3.53 1.41 -38.89
C THR A 284 -2.35 0.58 -39.37
N SER A 285 -2.19 0.38 -40.67
CA SER A 285 -1.02 -0.32 -41.23
C SER A 285 0.31 0.34 -40.81
N ASP A 286 0.36 1.67 -40.85
CA ASP A 286 1.56 2.44 -40.50
C ASP A 286 1.85 2.37 -39.00
N SER A 287 0.83 2.48 -38.15
CA SER A 287 1.00 2.38 -36.70
C SER A 287 1.45 0.98 -36.28
N VAL A 288 0.88 -0.08 -36.88
CA VAL A 288 1.30 -1.46 -36.62
C VAL A 288 2.76 -1.67 -37.06
N SER A 289 3.16 -1.14 -38.22
CA SER A 289 4.56 -1.21 -38.68
C SER A 289 5.51 -0.51 -37.69
N ALA A 290 5.19 0.72 -37.28
CA ALA A 290 5.99 1.46 -36.31
C ALA A 290 6.08 0.74 -34.95
N ALA A 291 4.98 0.11 -34.49
CA ALA A 291 4.99 -0.70 -33.28
C ALA A 291 5.89 -1.93 -33.39
N HIS A 292 5.93 -2.59 -34.56
CA HIS A 292 6.81 -3.74 -34.80
C HIS A 292 8.29 -3.35 -34.68
N GLU A 293 8.70 -2.22 -35.24
CA GLU A 293 10.07 -1.70 -35.14
C GLU A 293 10.47 -1.44 -33.68
N LEU A 294 9.60 -0.78 -32.91
CA LEU A 294 9.85 -0.53 -31.50
C LEU A 294 9.92 -1.83 -30.68
N LEU A 295 9.05 -2.80 -30.96
CA LEU A 295 9.06 -4.10 -30.30
C LEU A 295 10.33 -4.89 -30.59
N ASP A 296 10.84 -4.83 -31.82
CA ASP A 296 12.12 -5.44 -32.19
C ASP A 296 13.28 -4.81 -31.43
N LYS A 297 13.32 -3.48 -31.33
CA LYS A 297 14.32 -2.79 -30.53
C LYS A 297 14.22 -3.14 -29.04
N LEU A 298 13.01 -3.13 -28.48
CA LEU A 298 12.77 -3.48 -27.07
C LEU A 298 13.23 -4.91 -26.75
N MET A 299 12.90 -5.89 -27.59
CA MET A 299 13.23 -7.29 -27.28
C MET A 299 14.70 -7.64 -27.52
N ASN A 300 15.36 -7.01 -28.50
CA ASN A 300 16.71 -7.38 -28.92
C ASN A 300 17.79 -6.47 -28.31
N GLU A 301 17.47 -5.21 -28.00
CA GLU A 301 18.46 -4.19 -27.63
C GLU A 301 18.23 -3.63 -26.22
N THR A 302 17.08 -2.98 -25.97
CA THR A 302 16.93 -2.08 -24.81
C THR A 302 16.22 -2.69 -23.58
N ASP A 303 15.33 -3.69 -23.75
CA ASP A 303 14.56 -4.32 -22.66
C ASP A 303 14.55 -5.85 -22.78
N ARG A 304 15.75 -6.42 -22.97
CA ARG A 304 15.95 -7.86 -23.22
C ARG A 304 15.41 -8.77 -22.11
N VAL A 305 15.34 -8.27 -20.87
CA VAL A 305 14.76 -9.01 -19.74
C VAL A 305 13.27 -9.32 -19.96
N ARG A 306 12.57 -8.50 -20.76
CA ARG A 306 11.17 -8.69 -21.14
C ARG A 306 11.00 -9.17 -22.59
N ALA A 307 12.04 -9.73 -23.22
CA ALA A 307 11.98 -10.15 -24.63
C ALA A 307 10.79 -11.08 -24.95
N ALA A 308 10.50 -12.06 -24.09
CA ALA A 308 9.35 -12.95 -24.27
C ALA A 308 8.00 -12.20 -24.24
N TYR A 309 7.88 -11.17 -23.39
CA TYR A 309 6.69 -10.32 -23.33
C TYR A 309 6.56 -9.48 -24.61
N TRP A 310 7.65 -8.90 -25.11
CA TRP A 310 7.63 -8.12 -26.35
C TRP A 310 7.34 -8.98 -27.58
N GLN A 311 7.86 -10.20 -27.64
CA GLN A 311 7.50 -11.17 -28.68
C GLN A 311 6.01 -11.52 -28.65
N TYR A 312 5.45 -11.74 -27.45
CA TYR A 312 4.02 -11.95 -27.27
C TYR A 312 3.20 -10.74 -27.76
N ARG A 313 3.58 -9.51 -27.38
CA ARG A 313 2.93 -8.27 -27.83
C ARG A 313 2.97 -8.15 -29.35
N LYS A 314 4.13 -8.41 -29.97
CA LYS A 314 4.32 -8.37 -31.42
C LYS A 314 3.38 -9.33 -32.14
N ALA A 315 3.27 -10.57 -31.67
CA ALA A 315 2.38 -11.58 -32.25
C ALA A 315 0.88 -11.24 -32.09
N ALA A 316 0.53 -10.40 -31.12
CA ALA A 316 -0.86 -10.00 -30.85
C ALA A 316 -1.33 -8.79 -31.68
N LEU A 317 -0.40 -7.97 -32.22
CA LEU A 317 -0.73 -6.78 -33.01
C LEU A 317 -1.43 -7.15 -34.32
N LYS A 318 -2.52 -6.43 -34.63
CA LYS A 318 -3.28 -6.61 -35.88
C LYS A 318 -3.72 -5.25 -36.41
N VAL A 319 -3.78 -5.14 -37.75
CA VAL A 319 -4.44 -4.01 -38.41
C VAL A 319 -5.93 -4.08 -38.08
N LYS A 320 -6.49 -2.97 -37.60
CA LYS A 320 -7.92 -2.81 -37.29
C LYS A 320 -8.58 -2.16 -38.50
N HIS A 321 -9.64 -2.79 -39.00
CA HIS A 321 -10.44 -2.33 -40.14
C HIS A 321 -11.65 -1.52 -39.68
#